data_AF-A0A930DSZ9-F1
#
_entry.id   AF-A0A930DSZ9-F1
#
_cell.length_a   1.000
_cell.length_b   1.000
_cell.length_c   1.000
_cell.angle_alpha   90.00
_cell.angle_beta   90.00
_cell.angle_gamma   90.00
#
_symmetry.space_group_name_H-M   'P 1'
#
loop_
_entity.id
_entity.type
_entity.pdbx_description
1 polymer ?
#
loop_
_entity_poly.entity_id
_entity_poly.type
_entity_poly.pdbx_seq_one_letter_code
_entity_poly.pdbx_strand_id
1 'polypeptide(L)' 'YLSAYGSTFLYQKLGFIFEQYQLEMGVSANFLKVCKNKSGNAKRYLTNGINEPAYSGEWKLVYPKDMKKLKNGGIEDATV' A
#
# COMPACT_ATOMS: atom_id res chain seq x y z
N TYR A 1 9.16 2.07 15.65
CA TYR A 1 8.53 0.74 15.48
C TYR A 1 8.70 0.16 14.08
N LEU A 2 8.28 0.81 12.98
CA LEU A 2 8.41 0.24 11.62
C LEU A 2 9.86 -0.09 11.20
N SER A 3 10.83 0.69 11.68
CA SER A 3 12.25 0.45 11.45
C SER A 3 12.76 -0.86 12.07
N ALA A 4 12.11 -1.34 13.14
CA ALA A 4 12.50 -2.60 13.79
C ALA A 4 12.22 -3.82 12.91
N TYR A 5 11.27 -3.71 11.96
CA TYR A 5 10.97 -4.78 11.00
C TYR A 5 11.96 -4.83 9.84
N GLY A 6 12.80 -3.80 9.64
CA GLY A 6 13.84 -3.78 8.61
C GLY A 6 13.33 -3.90 7.16
N SER A 7 12.02 -3.86 6.94
CA SER A 7 11.41 -4.25 5.67
C SER A 7 11.05 -3.04 4.81
N THR A 8 11.72 -2.91 3.68
CA THR A 8 11.48 -1.86 2.68
C THR A 8 10.11 -2.00 2.01
N PHE A 9 9.55 -3.22 1.91
CA PHE A 9 8.21 -3.43 1.34
C PHE A 9 7.11 -2.90 2.27
N LEU A 10 7.33 -2.88 3.60
CA LEU A 10 6.35 -2.33 4.54
C LEU A 10 6.24 -0.82 4.36
N TYR A 11 7.36 -0.11 4.23
CA TYR A 11 7.36 1.33 3.94
C TYR A 11 6.66 1.65 2.61
N GLN A 12 6.85 0.79 1.61
CA GLN A 12 6.22 0.92 0.29
C GLN A 12 4.69 0.75 0.36
N LYS A 13 4.20 -0.31 1.01
CA LYS A 13 2.75 -0.55 1.17
C LYS A 13 2.09 0.50 2.07
N LEU A 14 2.70 0.80 3.21
CA LEU A 14 2.13 1.71 4.20
C LEU A 14 2.11 3.14 3.68
N GLY A 15 3.20 3.58 3.03
CA GLY A 15 3.28 4.89 2.42
C GLY A 15 2.20 5.10 1.35
N PHE A 16 1.98 4.10 0.49
CA PHE A 16 0.89 4.14 -0.48
C PHE A 16 -0.48 4.25 0.20
N ILE A 17 -0.80 3.38 1.17
CA ILE A 17 -2.10 3.41 1.87
C ILE A 17 -2.31 4.79 2.52
N PHE A 18 -1.31 5.30 3.23
CA PHE A 18 -1.44 6.57 3.92
C PHE A 18 -1.49 7.78 3.00
N GLU A 19 -0.93 7.70 1.79
CA GLU A 19 -1.12 8.73 0.78
C GLU A 19 -2.58 8.75 0.28
N GLN A 20 -3.22 7.58 0.10
CA GLN A 20 -4.63 7.51 -0.32
C GLN A 20 -5.60 8.07 0.73
N TYR A 21 -5.26 7.96 2.01
CA TYR A 21 -6.10 8.35 3.14
C TYR A 21 -5.49 9.51 3.95
N GLN A 22 -4.59 10.29 3.35
CA GLN A 22 -3.78 11.27 4.07
C GLN A 22 -4.64 12.28 4.85
N LEU A 23 -5.69 12.80 4.21
CA LEU A 23 -6.62 13.76 4.80
C LEU A 23 -7.49 13.13 5.89
N GLU A 24 -8.02 11.92 5.64
CA GLU A 24 -8.90 11.20 6.57
C GLU A 24 -8.18 10.80 7.87
N MET A 25 -6.88 10.50 7.80
CA MET A 25 -6.09 10.02 8.94
C MET A 25 -5.12 11.06 9.51
N GLY A 26 -5.10 12.29 8.98
CA GLY A 26 -4.19 13.34 9.45
C GLY A 26 -2.70 12.98 9.29
N VAL A 27 -2.33 12.23 8.24
CA VAL A 27 -0.95 11.78 8.06
C VAL A 27 -0.08 12.93 7.56
N SER A 28 1.01 13.20 8.29
CA SER A 28 1.95 14.24 7.89
C SER A 28 2.67 13.91 6.58
N ALA A 29 2.88 14.92 5.74
CA ALA A 29 3.68 14.78 4.51
C ALA A 29 5.12 14.31 4.81
N ASN A 30 5.67 14.68 5.98
CA ASN A 30 7.00 14.23 6.38
C ASN A 30 7.06 12.72 6.60
N PHE A 31 6.00 12.11 7.16
CA PHE A 31 5.93 10.66 7.29
C PHE A 31 5.89 9.95 5.93
N LEU A 32 5.13 10.49 4.96
CA LEU A 32 5.11 9.96 3.60
C LEU A 32 6.49 10.05 2.93
N LYS A 33 7.22 11.15 3.16
CA LYS A 33 8.61 11.30 2.68
C LYS A 33 9.54 10.24 3.27
N VAL A 34 9.42 9.94 4.57
CA VAL A 34 10.17 8.85 5.21
C VAL A 34 9.82 7.50 4.55
N CYS A 35 8.54 7.25 4.25
CA CYS A 35 8.12 6.04 3.57
C CYS A 35 8.70 5.96 2.15
N LYS A 36 8.63 7.02 1.35
CA LYS A 36 9.22 7.07 -0.01
C LYS A 36 10.73 6.77 0.02
N ASN A 37 11.47 7.41 0.93
CA ASN A 37 12.92 7.22 1.05
C ASN A 37 13.33 5.80 1.47
N LYS A 38 12.48 5.11 2.24
CA LYS A 38 12.75 3.75 2.72
C LYS A 38 12.08 2.66 1.86
N SER A 39 11.31 3.06 0.85
CA SER A 39 10.64 2.13 -0.06
C SER A 39 11.66 1.48 -0.98
N GLY A 40 11.46 0.19 -1.22
CA GLY A 40 12.29 -0.56 -2.17
C GLY A 40 11.94 -0.24 -3.62
N ASN A 41 12.84 -0.60 -4.53
CA ASN A 41 12.65 -0.43 -5.97
C ASN A 41 11.87 -1.56 -6.65
N ALA A 42 11.58 -2.63 -5.92
CA ALA A 42 10.95 -3.80 -6.49
C ALA A 42 9.45 -3.58 -6.70
N LYS A 43 8.92 -4.11 -7.80
CA LYS A 43 7.47 -4.19 -8.02
C LYS A 43 6.85 -5.08 -6.95
N ARG A 44 5.76 -4.62 -6.34
CA ARG A 44 5.03 -5.33 -5.28
C ARG A 44 3.52 -5.28 -5.53
N TYR A 45 2.79 -6.14 -4.83
CA TYR A 45 1.33 -6.15 -4.79
C TYR A 45 0.89 -5.73 -3.40
N LEU A 46 -0.10 -4.85 -3.32
CA LEU A 46 -0.65 -4.37 -2.05
C LEU A 46 -1.28 -5.53 -1.27
N THR A 47 -2.13 -6.29 -1.95
CA THR A 47 -2.74 -7.54 -1.47
C THR A 47 -2.71 -8.59 -2.60
N ASN A 48 -2.98 -9.84 -2.26
CA ASN A 48 -3.18 -10.91 -3.24
C ASN A 48 -4.60 -10.81 -3.85
N GLY A 49 -4.89 -11.58 -4.91
CA GLY A 49 -6.24 -11.71 -5.46
C GLY A 49 -6.91 -10.39 -5.90
N ILE A 50 -6.13 -9.43 -6.37
CA ILE A 50 -6.66 -8.12 -6.80
C ILE A 50 -7.52 -8.29 -8.04
N ASN A 51 -8.81 -7.99 -7.90
CA ASN A 51 -9.69 -7.73 -9.04
C ASN A 51 -9.54 -6.27 -9.48
N GLU A 52 -9.53 -6.03 -10.79
CA GLU A 52 -9.34 -4.71 -11.40
C GLU A 52 -8.07 -3.96 -10.92
N PRO A 53 -6.86 -4.48 -11.22
CA PRO A 53 -5.62 -3.88 -10.73
C PRO A 53 -5.33 -2.53 -11.39
N ALA A 54 -4.78 -1.61 -10.59
CA ALA A 54 -4.06 -0.43 -11.03
C ALA A 54 -2.60 -0.49 -10.55
N TYR A 55 -1.76 0.33 -11.15
CA TYR A 55 -0.34 0.40 -10.82
C TYR A 55 0.06 1.83 -10.50
N SER A 56 0.66 2.03 -9.32
CA SER A 56 1.32 3.28 -8.97
C SER A 56 2.78 3.16 -9.36
N GLY A 57 3.22 3.97 -10.34
CA GLY A 57 4.63 4.05 -10.73
C GLY A 57 5.51 4.63 -9.62
N GLU A 58 4.95 5.58 -8.85
CA GLU A 58 5.66 6.24 -7.76
C GLU A 58 5.97 5.27 -6.62
N TRP A 59 4.99 4.47 -6.21
CA TRP A 59 5.16 3.47 -5.16
C TRP A 59 5.59 2.10 -5.68
N LYS A 60 5.71 1.91 -7.01
CA LYS A 60 5.99 0.63 -7.67
C LYS A 60 5.10 -0.51 -7.17
N LEU A 61 3.83 -0.19 -6.96
CA LEU A 61 2.87 -1.04 -6.25
C LEU A 61 1.63 -1.27 -7.11
N VAL A 62 1.25 -2.53 -7.27
CA VAL A 62 -0.03 -2.95 -7.84
C VAL A 62 -1.08 -2.96 -6.73
N TYR A 63 -2.23 -2.34 -6.97
CA TYR A 63 -3.28 -2.15 -5.97
C TYR A 63 -4.67 -2.30 -6.63
N PRO A 64 -5.73 -2.66 -5.87
CA PRO A 64 -7.09 -2.66 -6.39
C PRO A 64 -7.54 -1.21 -6.65
N LYS A 65 -8.11 -0.93 -7.82
CA LYS A 65 -8.65 0.42 -8.12
C LYS A 65 -9.64 0.89 -7.06
N ASP A 66 -10.49 -0.02 -6.59
CA ASP A 66 -11.42 0.25 -5.51
C ASP A 66 -10.80 -0.07 -4.14
N MET A 67 -10.06 0.90 -3.61
CA MET A 67 -9.42 0.80 -2.30
C MET A 67 -10.44 0.71 -1.14
N LYS A 68 -11.69 1.16 -1.32
CA LYS A 68 -12.72 1.14 -0.27
C LYS A 68 -13.26 -0.25 -0.01
N LYS A 69 -13.25 -1.13 -1.02
CA LYS A 69 -13.61 -2.55 -0.87
C LYS A 69 -12.62 -3.36 -0.01
N LEU A 70 -11.43 -2.81 0.26
CA LEU A 70 -10.43 -3.46 1.11
C LEU A 70 -10.81 -3.47 2.61
N LYS A 71 -11.80 -2.67 3.03
CA LYS A 71 -12.16 -2.46 4.45
C LYS A 71 -12.58 -3.73 5.21
N ASN A 72 -12.93 -4.82 4.52
CA ASN A 72 -13.50 -6.01 5.17
C ASN A 72 -12.58 -7.23 5.19
N GLY A 73 -11.32 -7.13 4.77
CA GLY A 73 -10.34 -8.22 4.96
C GLY A 73 -10.62 -9.55 4.22
N GLY A 74 -11.74 -9.66 3.49
CA GLY A 74 -12.12 -10.82 2.71
C GLY A 74 -11.92 -10.55 1.23
N ILE A 75 -10.91 -11.17 0.64
CA ILE A 75 -11.06 -11.71 -0.71
C ILE A 75 -11.54 -13.14 -0.49
N GLU A 76 -12.85 -13.33 -0.46
CA GLU A 76 -13.38 -14.69 -0.48
C GLU A 76 -12.90 -15.33 -1.78
N ASP A 77 -12.17 -16.42 -1.60
CA ASP A 77 -11.65 -17.26 -2.66
C ASP A 77 -12.85 -17.85 -3.41
N ALA A 78 -13.30 -17.18 -4.48
CA ALA A 78 -14.28 -17.74 -5.39
C ALA A 78 -13.58 -18.73 -6.32
N THR A 79 -13.08 -19.83 -5.75
CA THR A 79 -12.80 -21.05 -6.49
C THR A 79 -14.10 -21.88 -6.46
N VAL A 80 -14.77 -21.96 -7.60
CA VAL A 80 -15.67 -23.07 -7.96
C VAL A 80 -15.00 -23.89 -9.05
#